data_AF-A0A8T3ZR73-F1
#
_entry.id   AF-A0A8T3ZR73-F1
#
_cell.length_a   1.000
_cell.length_b   1.000
_cell.length_c   1.000
_cell.angle_alpha   90.00
_cell.angle_beta   90.00
_cell.angle_gamma   90.00
#
_symmetry.space_group_name_H-M   'P 1'
#
loop_
_entity.id
_entity.type
_entity.pdbx_description
1 polymer ?
#
loop_
_entity_poly.entity_id
_entity_poly.type
_entity_poly.pdbx_seq_one_letter_code
_entity_poly.pdbx_strand_id
1 'polypeptide(L)'
;MKTKTVSAEKGSHLRSHDDIFQNILKYNPTLKNILRVEQLFTKHKEFDSKVQLAKKLDVAMRPPVLNVILKYLERSNKILIDDDGSLVWIYASPKAKSGWEKADKL
;
A
#
# COMPACT_ATOMS: atom_id res chain seq x y z
N MET A 1 14.79 28.41 32.85
CA MET A 1 15.32 27.48 31.83
C MET A 1 15.35 26.06 32.38
N LYS A 2 14.49 25.15 31.89
CA LYS A 2 14.80 23.74 31.55
C LYS A 2 13.76 23.30 30.52
N THR A 3 14.28 22.91 29.36
CA THR A 3 13.58 22.65 28.11
C THR A 3 12.69 21.41 28.20
N LYS A 4 11.41 21.54 27.81
CA LYS A 4 10.52 20.39 27.61
C LYS A 4 10.96 19.64 26.35
N THR A 5 11.15 18.34 26.56
CA THR A 5 11.45 17.28 25.62
C THR A 5 10.47 17.30 24.44
N VAL A 6 10.98 17.52 23.23
CA VAL A 6 10.28 17.19 21.98
C VAL A 6 11.05 16.02 21.36
N SER A 7 10.64 14.79 21.69
CA SER A 7 11.13 13.58 21.02
C SER A 7 10.10 12.47 21.16
N ALA A 8 9.04 12.52 20.34
CA ALA A 8 8.07 11.43 20.26
C ALA A 8 7.55 11.14 18.83
N GLU A 9 7.81 11.99 17.83
CA GLU A 9 7.16 11.83 16.52
C GLU A 9 8.03 11.20 15.42
N LYS A 10 9.35 11.07 15.62
CA LYS A 10 10.25 10.50 14.59
C LYS A 10 10.37 8.96 14.60
N GLY A 11 9.77 8.27 15.57
CA GLY A 11 9.99 6.84 15.80
C GLY A 11 9.08 5.87 15.02
N SER A 12 7.95 6.31 14.48
CA SER A 12 6.95 5.44 13.84
C SER A 12 7.28 5.11 12.38
N HIS A 13 7.91 6.05 11.65
CA HIS A 13 8.12 5.90 10.21
C HIS A 13 9.21 4.88 9.86
N LEU A 14 10.24 4.74 10.70
CA LEU A 14 11.36 3.81 10.50
C LEU A 14 10.96 2.33 10.67
N ARG A 15 10.00 2.02 11.57
CA ARG A 15 9.52 0.64 11.78
C ARG A 15 8.82 0.03 10.56
N SER A 16 8.32 0.86 9.65
CA SER A 16 7.50 0.41 8.51
C SER A 16 8.31 -0.14 7.32
N HIS A 17 9.56 0.31 7.13
CA HIS A 17 10.40 -0.20 6.03
C HIS A 17 10.83 -1.64 6.33
N ASP A 18 11.28 -1.86 7.57
CA ASP A 18 11.71 -3.16 8.03
C ASP A 18 10.57 -4.19 7.96
N ASP A 19 9.33 -3.83 8.31
CA ASP A 19 8.18 -4.74 8.22
C ASP A 19 7.91 -5.23 6.78
N ILE A 20 7.89 -4.33 5.79
CA ILE A 20 7.63 -4.75 4.40
C ILE A 20 8.76 -5.65 3.90
N PHE A 21 10.02 -5.29 4.17
CA PHE A 21 11.16 -6.08 3.72
C PHE A 21 11.17 -7.47 4.37
N GLN A 22 10.91 -7.57 5.68
CA GLN A 22 10.82 -8.87 6.37
C GLN A 22 9.66 -9.71 5.83
N ASN A 23 8.52 -9.10 5.51
CA ASN A 23 7.41 -9.82 4.91
C ASN A 23 7.71 -10.27 3.46
N ILE A 24 8.49 -9.51 2.69
CA ILE A 24 9.00 -9.95 1.38
C ILE A 24 9.87 -11.20 1.55
N LEU A 25 10.82 -11.19 2.49
CA LEU A 25 11.66 -12.37 2.77
C LEU A 25 10.84 -13.59 3.20
N LYS A 26 9.82 -13.39 4.05
CA LYS A 26 8.98 -14.47 4.58
C LYS A 26 8.04 -15.08 3.54
N TYR A 27 7.38 -14.25 2.75
CA TYR A 27 6.31 -14.69 1.84
C TYR A 27 6.76 -14.84 0.37
N ASN A 28 7.94 -14.30 0.05
CA ASN A 28 8.60 -14.37 -1.25
C ASN A 28 7.69 -14.01 -2.44
N PRO A 29 7.10 -12.79 -2.47
CA PRO A 29 6.39 -12.32 -3.66
C PRO A 29 7.38 -12.21 -4.83
N THR A 30 7.03 -12.79 -5.97
CA THR A 30 7.85 -12.69 -7.19
C THR A 30 7.52 -11.41 -7.96
N LEU A 31 8.43 -10.97 -8.83
CA LEU A 31 8.16 -9.87 -9.77
C LEU A 31 6.92 -10.15 -10.62
N LYS A 32 6.71 -11.41 -11.05
CA LYS A 32 5.53 -11.84 -11.78
C LYS A 32 4.23 -11.59 -11.00
N ASN A 33 4.23 -11.86 -9.69
CA ASN A 33 3.06 -11.62 -8.84
C ASN A 33 2.73 -10.12 -8.75
N ILE A 34 3.76 -9.29 -8.56
CA ILE A 34 3.60 -7.82 -8.47
C ILE A 34 3.04 -7.26 -9.78
N LEU A 35 3.66 -7.60 -10.92
CA LEU A 35 3.24 -7.14 -12.24
C LEU A 35 1.80 -7.55 -12.56
N ARG A 36 1.39 -8.74 -12.13
CA ARG A 36 0.02 -9.22 -12.34
C ARG A 36 -1.00 -8.39 -11.57
N VAL A 37 -0.71 -8.02 -10.32
CA VAL A 37 -1.58 -7.13 -9.53
C VAL A 37 -1.61 -5.73 -10.16
N GLU A 38 -0.47 -5.18 -10.57
CA GLU A 38 -0.41 -3.87 -11.25
C GLU A 38 -1.19 -3.84 -12.58
N GLN A 39 -1.14 -4.92 -13.36
CA GLN A 39 -1.93 -5.05 -14.58
C GLN A 39 -3.44 -5.01 -14.30
N LEU A 40 -3.90 -5.68 -13.24
CA LEU A 40 -5.32 -5.65 -12.86
C LEU A 40 -5.76 -4.24 -12.46
N PHE A 41 -4.97 -3.52 -11.66
CA PHE A 41 -5.25 -2.13 -11.31
C PHE A 41 -5.22 -1.21 -12.54
N THR A 42 -4.25 -1.41 -13.44
CA THR A 42 -4.17 -0.61 -14.67
C THR A 42 -5.41 -0.81 -15.55
N LYS A 43 -5.97 -2.02 -15.58
CA LYS A 43 -7.15 -2.38 -16.38
C LYS A 43 -8.49 -1.96 -15.75
N HIS A 44 -8.66 -2.14 -14.43
CA HIS A 44 -9.94 -1.95 -13.75
C HIS A 44 -10.03 -0.64 -12.96
N LYS A 45 -8.90 0.01 -12.68
CA LYS A 45 -8.73 1.25 -11.91
C LYS A 45 -9.15 1.19 -10.45
N GLU A 46 -10.16 0.40 -10.10
CA GLU A 46 -10.65 0.28 -8.73
C GLU A 46 -11.16 -1.14 -8.44
N PHE A 47 -11.20 -1.45 -7.15
CA PHE A 47 -11.84 -2.65 -6.60
C PHE A 47 -12.55 -2.32 -5.30
N ASP A 48 -13.78 -2.79 -5.13
CA ASP A 48 -14.57 -2.57 -3.91
C ASP A 48 -13.97 -3.30 -2.69
N SER A 49 -13.15 -4.33 -2.94
CA SER A 49 -12.48 -5.06 -1.87
C SER A 49 -11.31 -5.89 -2.37
N LYS A 50 -10.43 -6.27 -1.43
CA LYS A 50 -9.35 -7.24 -1.67
C LYS A 50 -9.88 -8.58 -2.17
N VAL A 51 -11.09 -8.98 -1.77
CA VAL A 51 -11.72 -10.23 -2.23
C VAL A 51 -12.07 -10.13 -3.72
N GLN A 52 -12.60 -9.00 -4.16
CA GLN A 52 -12.92 -8.77 -5.57
C GLN A 52 -11.64 -8.76 -6.43
N LEU A 53 -10.58 -8.12 -5.96
CA LEU A 53 -9.25 -8.19 -6.59
C LEU A 53 -8.75 -9.64 -6.69
N ALA A 54 -8.81 -10.40 -5.60
CA ALA A 54 -8.34 -11.78 -5.56
C ALA A 54 -9.12 -12.69 -6.52
N LYS A 55 -10.43 -12.48 -6.69
CA LYS A 55 -11.27 -13.21 -7.64
C LYS A 55 -10.92 -12.95 -9.11
N LYS A 56 -10.32 -11.78 -9.42
CA LYS A 56 -9.89 -11.41 -10.77
C LYS A 56 -8.48 -11.87 -11.11
N LEU A 57 -7.73 -12.38 -10.13
CA LEU A 57 -6.48 -13.07 -10.42
C LEU A 57 -6.80 -14.40 -11.11
N ASP A 58 -6.17 -14.63 -12.25
CA ASP A 58 -6.28 -15.88 -13.02
C ASP A 58 -5.53 -17.05 -12.37
N VAL A 59 -4.70 -16.76 -11.36
CA VAL A 59 -3.95 -17.75 -10.57
C VAL A 59 -4.24 -17.52 -9.09
N ALA A 60 -4.45 -18.61 -8.36
CA ALA A 60 -4.62 -18.57 -6.91
C ALA A 60 -3.36 -17.99 -6.24
N MET A 61 -3.46 -16.74 -5.79
CA MET A 61 -2.42 -16.09 -4.99
C MET A 61 -2.71 -16.27 -3.51
N ARG A 62 -1.68 -16.67 -2.75
CA ARG A 62 -1.81 -16.81 -1.29
C ARG A 62 -2.15 -15.45 -0.65
N PRO A 63 -3.13 -15.35 0.27
CA PRO A 63 -3.50 -14.08 0.89
C PRO A 63 -2.35 -13.29 1.52
N PRO A 64 -1.35 -13.91 2.19
CA PRO A 64 -0.21 -13.18 2.72
C PRO A 64 0.64 -12.52 1.62
N VAL A 65 0.83 -13.18 0.48
CA VAL A 65 1.57 -12.64 -0.66
C VAL A 65 0.84 -11.41 -1.23
N LEU A 66 -0.48 -11.52 -1.41
CA LEU A 66 -1.29 -10.39 -1.88
C LEU A 66 -1.20 -9.20 -0.92
N ASN A 67 -1.30 -9.44 0.39
CA ASN A 67 -1.17 -8.38 1.39
C ASN A 67 0.18 -7.66 1.32
N VAL A 68 1.29 -8.38 1.12
CA VAL A 68 2.62 -7.76 0.96
C VAL A 68 2.67 -6.89 -0.28
N ILE A 69 2.13 -7.38 -1.40
CA ILE A 69 2.09 -6.62 -2.65
C ILE A 69 1.26 -5.35 -2.47
N LEU A 70 0.07 -5.44 -1.85
CA LEU A 70 -0.79 -4.27 -1.62
C LEU A 70 -0.11 -3.23 -0.72
N LYS A 71 0.52 -3.65 0.39
CA LYS A 71 1.32 -2.75 1.24
C LYS A 71 2.44 -2.06 0.44
N TYR A 72 3.12 -2.81 -0.42
CA TYR A 72 4.17 -2.26 -1.28
C TYR A 72 3.63 -1.22 -2.28
N LEU A 73 2.50 -1.50 -2.93
CA LEU A 73 1.87 -0.60 -3.90
C LEU A 73 1.33 0.68 -3.24
N GLU A 74 0.75 0.56 -2.06
CA GLU A 74 0.24 1.69 -1.29
C GLU A 74 1.39 2.63 -0.85
N ARG A 75 2.47 2.04 -0.31
CA ARG A 75 3.67 2.79 0.09
C ARG A 75 4.38 3.45 -1.08
N SER A 76 4.31 2.84 -2.27
CA SER A 76 4.86 3.42 -3.51
C SER A 76 3.89 4.40 -4.19
N ASN A 77 2.79 4.78 -3.53
CA ASN A 77 1.78 5.71 -4.03
C ASN A 77 1.14 5.28 -5.37
N LYS A 78 1.14 3.97 -5.65
CA LYS A 78 0.48 3.41 -6.83
C LYS A 78 -1.00 3.19 -6.59
N ILE A 79 -1.35 2.79 -5.36
CA ILE A 79 -2.74 2.61 -4.93
C ILE A 79 -3.05 3.41 -3.66
N LEU A 80 -4.34 3.63 -3.44
CA LEU A 80 -4.93 4.07 -2.18
C LEU A 80 -5.84 2.94 -1.67
N ILE A 81 -5.85 2.72 -0.37
CA ILE A 81 -6.77 1.81 0.31
C ILE A 81 -7.62 2.68 1.21
N ASP A 82 -8.92 2.69 0.99
CA ASP A 82 -9.86 3.49 1.78
C ASP A 82 -10.30 2.72 3.03
N ASP A 83 -10.93 3.42 3.98
CA ASP A 83 -11.36 2.87 5.27
C ASP A 83 -12.44 1.78 5.11
N ASP A 84 -13.21 1.82 4.02
CA ASP A 84 -14.18 0.79 3.65
C ASP A 84 -13.54 -0.48 3.05
N GLY A 85 -12.22 -0.45 2.82
CA GLY A 85 -11.44 -1.54 2.24
C GLY A 85 -11.42 -1.58 0.71
N SER A 86 -11.97 -0.57 0.05
CA SER A 86 -11.83 -0.37 -1.39
C SER A 86 -10.39 0.00 -1.77
N LEU A 87 -9.99 -0.34 -3.00
CA LEU A 87 -8.63 -0.13 -3.51
C LEU A 87 -8.68 0.63 -4.83
N VAL A 88 -8.02 1.78 -4.89
CA VAL A 88 -8.05 2.67 -6.06
C VAL A 88 -6.65 2.86 -6.64
N TRP A 89 -6.52 2.76 -7.96
CA TRP A 89 -5.29 3.06 -8.69
C TRP A 89 -5.12 4.56 -8.89
N ILE A 90 -4.19 5.16 -8.17
CA ILE A 90 -3.95 6.61 -8.19
C ILE A 90 -2.68 6.99 -8.94
N TYR A 91 -1.70 6.09 -9.04
CA TYR A 91 -0.36 6.33 -9.61
C TYR A 91 0.13 7.78 -9.43
N ALA A 92 0.23 8.20 -8.18
CA ALA A 92 0.42 9.60 -7.82
C ALA A 92 1.88 9.89 -7.43
N SER A 93 2.35 11.10 -7.76
CA SER A 93 3.59 11.59 -7.13
C SER A 93 3.37 11.79 -5.62
N PRO A 94 4.42 11.66 -4.77
CA PRO A 94 4.30 11.92 -3.33
C PRO A 94 3.70 13.29 -3.02
N LYS A 95 4.08 14.32 -3.78
CA LYS A 95 3.56 15.69 -3.64
C LYS A 95 2.06 15.77 -3.93
N ALA A 96 1.59 15.05 -4.96
CA ALA A 96 0.17 14.99 -5.26
C ALA A 96 -0.59 14.33 -4.11
N LYS A 97 -0.17 13.12 -3.67
CA LYS A 97 -0.82 12.40 -2.56
C LYS A 97 -0.94 13.24 -1.28
N SER A 98 0.15 13.88 -0.85
CA SER A 98 0.12 14.76 0.33
C SER A 98 -0.76 16.01 0.15
N GLY A 99 -1.03 16.43 -1.09
CA GLY A 99 -2.01 17.49 -1.37
C GLY A 99 -3.44 17.02 -1.13
N TRP A 100 -3.79 15.82 -1.61
CA TRP A 100 -5.09 15.20 -1.40
C TRP A 100 -5.38 14.95 0.08
N GLU A 101 -4.43 14.35 0.82
CA GLU A 101 -4.57 14.07 2.26
C GLU A 101 -4.77 15.34 3.12
N LYS A 102 -4.31 16.50 2.64
CA LYS A 102 -4.54 17.79 3.33
C LYS A 102 -5.92 18.36 3.02
N ALA A 103 -6.39 18.18 1.80
CA ALA A 103 -7.70 18.65 1.37
C ALA A 103 -8.84 17.85 2.03
N ASP A 104 -8.64 16.55 2.23
CA ASP A 104 -9.62 15.67 2.88
C ASP A 104 -9.78 15.93 4.39
N LYS A 105 -8.78 16.56 5.02
CA LYS A 105 -8.82 16.95 6.45
C LYS A 105 -9.45 18.32 6.70
N LEU A 106 -9.99 18.98 5.68
CA LEU A 106 -10.69 20.27 5.76
C LEU A 106 -12.20 20.05 5.72
#